data_AF-A0A662LNR1-F1
#
_entry.id   AF-A0A662LNR1-F1
#
_cell.length_a   1.000
_cell.length_b   1.000
_cell.length_c   1.000
_cell.angle_alpha   90.00
_cell.angle_beta   90.00
_cell.angle_gamma   90.00
#
_symmetry.space_group_name_H-M   'P 1'
#
loop_
_entity.id
_entity.type
_entity.pdbx_description
1 polymer ?
#
loop_
_entity_poly.entity_id
_entity_poly.type
_entity_poly.pdbx_seq_one_letter_code
_entity_poly.pdbx_strand_id
1 'polypeptide(L)'
;MKQVSVEKFIEKMGADVYPITIVKFLLNKRRIISYFSKAANDNFELRVKYTVDHSNCEVCKMKAKDGILCRQHTSIDRVLTARNVAYDLDTNTYLYKNEIFRMVGKRLVIVYCPHPKLITGDITDSKVRKITPITIEDSNLVALPEYDKLCDFISSDLLDQYIRCWFNNEFSLVTIPDDRNGQNWCLIPNK
;
A
#
# COMPACT_ATOMS: atom_id res chain seq x y z
N MET A 1 28.82 -2.12 1.04
CA MET A 1 27.52 -1.78 0.42
C MET A 1 26.61 -1.22 1.49
N LYS A 2 26.10 0.00 1.33
CA LYS A 2 25.27 0.65 2.35
C LYS A 2 23.83 0.15 2.20
N GLN A 3 23.28 -0.48 3.24
CA GLN A 3 21.88 -0.90 3.28
C GLN A 3 21.06 0.10 4.08
N VAL A 4 19.85 0.41 3.60
CA VAL A 4 18.86 1.21 4.32
C VAL A 4 17.85 0.27 4.96
N SER A 5 17.68 0.37 6.28
CA SER A 5 16.55 -0.28 6.97
C SER A 5 15.29 0.57 6.78
N VAL A 6 14.23 -0.05 6.28
CA VAL A 6 12.94 0.64 6.09
C VAL A 6 12.31 1.02 7.42
N GLU A 7 12.49 0.18 8.44
CA GLU A 7 12.03 0.45 9.80
C GLU A 7 12.60 1.77 10.30
N LYS A 8 13.93 1.94 10.20
CA LYS A 8 14.61 3.18 10.61
C LYS A 8 14.24 4.37 9.71
N PHE A 9 14.01 4.13 8.43
CA PHE A 9 13.57 5.18 7.51
C PHE A 9 12.18 5.71 7.91
N ILE A 10 11.22 4.82 8.16
CA ILE A 10 9.86 5.19 8.59
C ILE A 10 9.87 5.83 9.98
N GLU A 11 10.66 5.30 10.92
CA GLU A 11 10.81 5.86 12.27
C GLU A 11 11.27 7.32 12.21
N LYS A 12 12.28 7.63 11.38
CA LYS A 12 12.77 9.00 11.19
C LYS A 12 11.74 9.91 10.53
N MET A 13 11.02 9.39 9.55
CA MET A 13 9.94 10.11 8.86
C MET A 13 8.76 10.38 9.82
N GLY A 14 8.52 9.47 10.76
CA GLY A 14 7.41 9.53 11.71
C GLY A 14 6.05 9.46 11.01
N ALA A 15 5.91 8.55 10.05
CA ALA A 15 4.63 8.24 9.41
C ALA A 15 4.12 6.86 9.86
N ASP A 16 2.81 6.69 9.91
CA ASP A 16 2.15 5.46 10.36
C ASP A 16 1.99 4.46 9.20
N VAL A 17 3.11 4.09 8.56
CA VAL A 17 3.14 3.12 7.45
C VAL A 17 3.91 1.88 7.87
N TYR A 18 3.48 0.70 7.42
CA TYR A 18 4.26 -0.52 7.69
C TYR A 18 5.48 -0.60 6.76
N PRO A 19 6.65 -1.03 7.26
CA PRO A 19 7.87 -1.20 6.46
C PRO A 19 7.65 -1.97 5.16
N ILE A 20 6.94 -3.09 5.25
CA ILE A 20 6.64 -3.91 4.07
C ILE A 20 5.83 -3.18 3.01
N THR A 21 4.98 -2.22 3.39
CA THR A 21 4.14 -1.47 2.45
C THR A 21 4.98 -0.55 1.59
N ILE A 22 6.00 0.10 2.16
CA ILE A 22 7.02 0.84 1.39
C ILE A 22 7.73 -0.12 0.44
N VAL A 23 8.19 -1.27 0.91
CA VAL A 23 8.93 -2.19 0.03
C VAL A 23 8.07 -2.72 -1.12
N LYS A 24 6.84 -3.16 -0.85
CA LYS A 24 5.95 -3.63 -1.93
C LYS A 24 5.54 -2.51 -2.86
N PHE A 25 5.42 -1.27 -2.38
CA PHE A 25 5.23 -0.11 -3.23
C PHE A 25 6.39 0.02 -4.23
N LEU A 26 7.63 0.00 -3.75
CA LEU A 26 8.82 0.11 -4.61
C LEU A 26 8.91 -1.06 -5.59
N LEU A 27 8.72 -2.30 -5.13
CA LEU A 27 8.73 -3.50 -5.97
C LEU A 27 7.61 -3.52 -7.03
N ASN A 28 6.49 -2.86 -6.78
CA ASN A 28 5.34 -2.83 -7.69
C ASN A 28 5.08 -1.44 -8.28
N LYS A 29 6.02 -0.49 -8.20
CA LYS A 29 5.79 0.94 -8.53
C LYS A 29 5.08 1.11 -9.87
N ARG A 30 5.60 0.48 -10.94
CA ARG A 30 4.98 0.50 -12.28
C ARG A 30 3.55 -0.06 -12.30
N ARG A 31 3.32 -1.19 -11.63
CA ARG A 31 2.00 -1.84 -11.59
C ARG A 31 0.98 -0.99 -10.84
N ILE A 32 1.39 -0.39 -9.72
CA ILE A 32 0.54 0.49 -8.90
C ILE A 32 0.14 1.73 -9.68
N ILE A 33 1.11 2.40 -10.32
CA ILE A 33 0.85 3.56 -11.19
C ILE A 33 -0.15 3.18 -12.29
N SER A 34 -0.03 1.98 -12.89
CA SER A 34 -0.99 1.54 -13.91
C SER A 34 -2.43 1.44 -13.42
N TYR A 35 -2.67 1.17 -12.13
CA TYR A 35 -4.02 1.18 -11.55
C TYR A 35 -4.57 2.60 -11.47
N PHE A 36 -3.75 3.58 -11.08
CA PHE A 36 -4.13 5.00 -11.08
C PHE A 36 -4.41 5.49 -12.50
N SER A 37 -3.54 5.16 -13.47
CA SER A 37 -3.75 5.53 -14.88
C SER A 37 -5.02 4.91 -15.47
N LYS A 38 -5.33 3.65 -15.13
CA LYS A 38 -6.59 3.01 -15.56
C LYS A 38 -7.80 3.71 -14.97
N ALA A 39 -7.78 4.05 -13.68
CA ALA A 39 -8.87 4.75 -13.02
C ALA A 39 -9.08 6.19 -13.53
N ALA A 40 -8.05 6.79 -14.14
CA ALA A 40 -8.14 8.12 -14.77
C ALA A 40 -8.87 8.09 -16.12
N ASN A 41 -9.07 6.91 -16.72
CA ASN A 41 -9.79 6.80 -17.99
C ASN A 41 -11.31 6.92 -17.73
N ASP A 42 -11.97 7.81 -18.46
CA ASP A 42 -13.42 8.00 -18.35
C ASP A 42 -14.22 6.73 -18.70
N ASN A 43 -13.68 5.89 -19.59
CA ASN A 43 -14.26 4.60 -19.99
C ASN A 43 -13.94 3.45 -19.02
N PHE A 44 -13.34 3.73 -17.86
CA PHE A 44 -13.02 2.70 -16.87
C PHE A 44 -14.27 2.27 -16.11
N GLU A 45 -14.72 1.04 -16.34
CA GLU A 45 -15.85 0.46 -15.62
C GLU A 45 -15.39 -0.31 -14.36
N LEU A 46 -15.98 0.06 -13.23
CA LEU A 46 -15.81 -0.66 -11.98
C LEU A 46 -16.58 -1.97 -12.00
N ARG A 47 -15.86 -3.08 -11.99
CA ARG A 47 -16.46 -4.43 -11.85
C ARG A 47 -17.22 -4.61 -10.53
N VAL A 48 -16.75 -3.97 -9.47
CA VAL A 48 -17.37 -4.00 -8.14
C VAL A 48 -17.39 -2.58 -7.61
N LYS A 49 -18.59 -2.09 -7.29
CA LYS A 49 -18.80 -0.75 -6.73
C LYS A 49 -18.85 -0.87 -5.21
N TYR A 50 -17.86 -0.29 -4.54
CA TYR A 50 -17.89 -0.06 -3.10
C TYR A 50 -18.19 1.41 -2.86
N THR A 51 -18.93 1.69 -1.79
CA THR A 51 -19.24 3.03 -1.30
C THR A 51 -18.57 3.25 0.05
N VAL A 52 -18.43 4.51 0.46
CA VAL A 52 -17.97 4.86 1.80
C VAL A 52 -19.01 4.42 2.82
N ASP A 53 -20.29 4.68 2.55
CA ASP A 53 -21.38 4.12 3.35
C ASP A 53 -21.47 2.61 3.14
N HIS A 54 -21.27 1.87 4.22
CA HIS A 54 -21.29 0.41 4.25
C HIS A 54 -22.56 -0.16 4.89
N SER A 55 -23.59 0.67 5.14
CA SER A 55 -24.87 0.27 5.74
C SER A 55 -25.54 -0.90 5.01
N ASN A 56 -25.38 -0.96 3.68
CA ASN A 56 -25.94 -2.00 2.81
C ASN A 56 -24.96 -3.15 2.50
N CYS A 57 -23.78 -3.18 3.12
CA CYS A 57 -22.81 -4.25 2.89
C CYS A 57 -23.13 -5.48 3.75
N GLU A 58 -23.65 -6.54 3.14
CA GLU A 58 -24.01 -7.79 3.83
C GLU A 58 -22.84 -8.40 4.64
N VAL A 59 -21.62 -8.35 4.09
CA VAL A 59 -20.43 -8.85 4.81
C VAL A 59 -20.13 -8.01 6.06
N CYS A 60 -20.35 -6.70 6.01
CA CYS A 60 -20.22 -5.84 7.19
C CYS A 60 -21.34 -6.12 8.19
N LYS A 61 -22.59 -6.30 7.75
CA LYS A 61 -23.73 -6.65 8.62
C LYS A 61 -23.48 -7.96 9.36
N MET A 62 -23.01 -9.00 8.68
CA MET A 62 -22.68 -10.30 9.30
C MET A 62 -21.60 -10.19 10.39
N LYS A 63 -20.68 -9.23 10.26
CA LYS A 63 -19.57 -8.99 11.19
C LYS A 63 -19.83 -7.85 12.18
N ALA A 64 -21.00 -7.20 12.10
CA ALA A 64 -21.33 -6.05 12.93
C ALA A 64 -21.30 -6.39 14.43
N LYS A 65 -21.71 -7.61 14.80
CA LYS A 65 -21.64 -8.13 16.17
C LYS A 65 -20.23 -8.16 16.75
N ASP A 66 -19.21 -8.27 15.90
CA ASP A 66 -17.81 -8.32 16.30
C ASP A 66 -17.16 -6.92 16.23
N GLY A 67 -17.91 -5.89 15.80
CA GLY A 67 -17.40 -4.54 15.60
C GLY A 67 -16.41 -4.43 14.42
N ILE A 68 -16.45 -5.36 13.46
CA ILE A 68 -15.45 -5.47 12.38
C ILE A 68 -16.07 -5.21 11.02
N LEU A 69 -15.42 -4.38 10.20
CA LEU A 69 -15.78 -4.14 8.80
C LEU A 69 -15.27 -5.26 7.87
N CYS A 70 -15.87 -5.38 6.69
CA CYS A 70 -15.26 -6.19 5.62
C CYS A 70 -13.93 -5.57 5.17
N ARG A 71 -13.08 -6.36 4.50
CA ARG A 71 -11.70 -5.93 4.17
C ARG A 71 -11.65 -4.64 3.37
N GLN A 72 -12.57 -4.45 2.42
CA GLN A 72 -12.64 -3.26 1.59
C GLN A 72 -13.04 -2.03 2.41
N HIS A 73 -14.11 -2.12 3.20
CA HIS A 73 -14.52 -1.02 4.08
C HIS A 73 -13.50 -0.73 5.18
N THR A 74 -12.77 -1.74 5.70
CA THR A 74 -11.59 -1.49 6.56
C THR A 74 -10.52 -0.68 5.85
N SER A 75 -10.30 -0.91 4.55
CA SER A 75 -9.29 -0.16 3.78
C SER A 75 -9.75 1.28 3.54
N ILE A 76 -11.03 1.47 3.23
CA ILE A 76 -11.67 2.80 3.08
C ILE A 76 -11.56 3.57 4.40
N ASP A 77 -12.08 3.00 5.48
CA ASP A 77 -12.06 3.58 6.82
C ASP A 77 -10.64 4.01 7.23
N ARG A 78 -9.64 3.15 7.03
CA ARG A 78 -8.24 3.48 7.33
C ARG A 78 -7.72 4.68 6.54
N VAL A 79 -8.06 4.80 5.26
CA VAL A 79 -7.62 5.92 4.43
C VAL A 79 -8.30 7.22 4.86
N LEU A 80 -9.59 7.16 5.20
CA LEU A 80 -10.38 8.32 5.59
C LEU A 80 -10.14 8.77 7.04
N THR A 81 -9.59 7.91 7.88
CA THR A 81 -9.27 8.19 9.29
C THR A 81 -7.76 8.26 9.56
N ALA A 82 -6.94 8.28 8.51
CA ALA A 82 -5.49 8.38 8.66
C ALA A 82 -5.09 9.74 9.26
N ARG A 83 -3.96 9.75 9.97
CA ARG A 83 -3.42 10.95 10.62
C ARG A 83 -2.04 11.28 10.12
N ASN A 84 -1.07 10.39 10.36
CA ASN A 84 0.32 10.56 9.95
C ASN A 84 0.60 9.72 8.71
N VAL A 85 0.51 10.32 7.53
CA VAL A 85 0.65 9.60 6.25
C VAL A 85 2.00 9.88 5.62
N ALA A 86 2.56 8.88 4.95
CA ALA A 86 3.72 9.08 4.08
C ALA A 86 3.23 9.51 2.68
N TYR A 87 3.97 10.38 2.01
CA TYR A 87 3.63 10.88 0.68
C TYR A 87 4.81 10.80 -0.27
N ASP A 88 4.64 10.04 -1.34
CA ASP A 88 5.65 9.90 -2.39
C ASP A 88 5.52 11.02 -3.42
N LEU A 89 6.54 11.87 -3.50
CA LEU A 89 6.59 13.02 -4.40
C LEU A 89 6.70 12.61 -5.88
N ASP A 90 7.31 11.46 -6.18
CA ASP A 90 7.46 10.98 -7.56
C ASP A 90 6.11 10.62 -8.20
N THR A 91 5.23 9.99 -7.44
CA THR A 91 3.98 9.43 -7.96
C THR A 91 2.74 10.15 -7.47
N ASN A 92 2.91 11.13 -6.57
CA ASN A 92 1.84 11.84 -5.87
C ASN A 92 0.91 10.86 -5.12
N THR A 93 1.48 9.89 -4.41
CA THR A 93 0.75 8.78 -3.79
C THR A 93 0.92 8.80 -2.28
N TYR A 94 -0.17 8.58 -1.55
CA TYR A 94 -0.16 8.46 -0.09
C TYR A 94 0.04 7.00 0.34
N LEU A 95 0.68 6.81 1.49
CA LEU A 95 0.83 5.51 2.13
C LEU A 95 0.49 5.61 3.62
N TYR A 96 -0.37 4.70 4.08
CA TYR A 96 -0.77 4.61 5.49
C TYR A 96 -1.08 3.16 5.85
N LYS A 97 -0.48 2.67 6.93
CA LYS A 97 -0.51 1.26 7.35
C LYS A 97 -0.17 0.34 6.18
N ASN A 98 -1.17 -0.38 5.67
CA ASN A 98 -1.06 -1.33 4.56
C ASN A 98 -1.64 -0.80 3.23
N GLU A 99 -2.05 0.46 3.20
CA GLU A 99 -2.79 1.05 2.08
C GLU A 99 -1.90 2.04 1.32
N ILE A 100 -1.87 1.91 0.00
CA ILE A 100 -1.19 2.82 -0.94
C ILE A 100 -2.29 3.45 -1.78
N PHE A 101 -2.48 4.75 -1.73
CA PHE A 101 -3.73 5.33 -2.24
C PHE A 101 -3.58 6.75 -2.78
N ARG A 102 -4.53 7.13 -3.63
CA ARG A 102 -4.60 8.45 -4.25
C ARG A 102 -6.01 8.70 -4.81
N MET A 103 -6.42 9.97 -4.83
CA MET A 103 -7.57 10.43 -5.62
C MET A 103 -7.20 10.62 -7.10
N VAL A 104 -8.04 10.07 -7.96
CA VAL A 104 -7.93 10.18 -9.42
C VAL A 104 -9.29 10.64 -9.94
N GLY A 105 -9.41 11.92 -10.27
CA GLY A 105 -10.71 12.53 -10.55
C GLY A 105 -11.65 12.37 -9.34
N LYS A 106 -12.82 11.76 -9.54
CA LYS A 106 -13.80 11.46 -8.49
C LYS A 106 -13.65 10.06 -7.87
N ARG A 107 -12.53 9.37 -8.16
CA ARG A 107 -12.30 7.99 -7.74
C ARG A 107 -11.19 7.93 -6.71
N LEU A 108 -11.45 7.26 -5.60
CA LEU A 108 -10.40 6.85 -4.67
C LEU A 108 -9.86 5.49 -5.12
N VAL A 109 -8.57 5.44 -5.43
CA VAL A 109 -7.88 4.18 -5.71
C VAL A 109 -7.03 3.82 -4.49
N ILE A 110 -7.28 2.65 -3.92
CA ILE A 110 -6.50 2.07 -2.82
C ILE A 110 -5.85 0.79 -3.33
N VAL A 111 -4.56 0.63 -3.13
CA VAL A 111 -3.84 -0.62 -3.34
C VAL A 111 -3.47 -1.19 -1.98
N TYR A 112 -4.17 -2.25 -1.61
CA TYR A 112 -3.91 -2.98 -0.38
C TYR A 112 -2.65 -3.84 -0.52
N CYS A 113 -1.73 -3.70 0.44
CA CYS A 113 -0.57 -4.54 0.66
C CYS A 113 -0.79 -5.49 1.86
N PRO A 114 -1.03 -6.80 1.64
CA PRO A 114 -1.12 -7.76 2.73
C PRO A 114 0.18 -7.85 3.53
N HIS A 115 0.05 -7.86 4.85
CA HIS A 115 1.17 -8.00 5.78
C HIS A 115 1.85 -9.38 5.64
N PRO A 116 3.19 -9.50 5.75
CA PRO A 116 3.94 -10.75 5.62
C PRO A 116 3.49 -11.88 6.55
N LYS A 117 3.01 -11.54 7.75
CA LYS A 117 2.40 -12.51 8.69
C LYS A 117 1.27 -13.35 8.09
N LEU A 118 0.63 -12.89 7.00
CA LEU A 118 -0.41 -13.61 6.28
C LEU A 118 0.13 -14.47 5.14
N ILE A 119 1.45 -14.48 4.92
CA ILE A 119 2.13 -15.26 3.89
C ILE A 119 2.61 -16.56 4.54
N THR A 120 1.98 -17.67 4.16
CA THR A 120 2.30 -19.02 4.65
C THR A 120 2.86 -19.90 3.54
N GLY A 121 3.59 -20.95 3.90
CA GLY A 121 4.26 -21.87 2.98
C GLY A 121 5.37 -21.21 2.16
N ASP A 122 5.74 -21.82 1.04
CA ASP A 122 6.88 -21.39 0.22
C ASP A 122 6.78 -19.93 -0.21
N ILE A 123 7.88 -19.17 -0.03
CA ILE A 123 7.93 -17.77 -0.41
C ILE A 123 8.24 -17.65 -1.91
N THR A 124 7.27 -17.14 -2.67
CA THR A 124 7.38 -16.91 -4.11
C THR A 124 7.30 -15.42 -4.44
N ASP A 125 7.76 -15.03 -5.63
CA ASP A 125 7.65 -13.65 -6.13
C ASP A 125 6.20 -13.13 -6.10
N SER A 126 5.25 -13.96 -6.51
CA SER A 126 3.82 -13.62 -6.46
C SER A 126 3.33 -13.30 -5.04
N LYS A 127 3.79 -14.05 -4.02
CA LYS A 127 3.43 -13.80 -2.62
C LYS A 127 4.09 -12.53 -2.07
N VAL A 128 5.36 -12.33 -2.39
CA VAL A 128 6.14 -11.15 -1.98
C VAL A 128 5.56 -9.88 -2.60
N ARG A 129 5.24 -9.90 -3.89
CA ARG A 129 4.66 -8.76 -4.62
C ARG A 129 3.15 -8.65 -4.49
N LYS A 130 2.49 -9.54 -3.72
CA LYS A 130 1.04 -9.57 -3.62
C LYS A 130 0.51 -8.20 -3.18
N ILE A 131 -0.36 -7.64 -4.02
CA ILE A 131 -1.11 -6.41 -3.83
C ILE A 131 -2.52 -6.57 -4.41
N THR A 132 -3.49 -5.81 -3.92
CA THR A 132 -4.87 -5.88 -4.39
C THR A 132 -5.44 -4.47 -4.57
N PRO A 133 -5.78 -4.05 -5.79
CA PRO A 133 -6.42 -2.75 -6.01
C PRO A 133 -7.89 -2.80 -5.59
N ILE A 134 -8.36 -1.69 -5.06
CA ILE A 134 -9.74 -1.37 -4.69
C ILE A 134 -9.97 0.02 -5.28
N THR A 135 -11.04 0.18 -6.05
CA THR A 135 -11.41 1.50 -6.60
C THR A 135 -12.82 1.81 -6.16
N ILE A 136 -12.99 3.01 -5.62
CA ILE A 136 -14.22 3.52 -5.05
C ILE A 136 -14.61 4.74 -5.87
N GLU A 137 -15.87 4.78 -6.28
CA GLU A 137 -16.49 5.94 -6.90
C GLU A 137 -17.77 6.21 -6.11
N ASP A 138 -17.70 7.24 -5.26
CA ASP A 138 -18.77 7.59 -4.34
C ASP A 138 -18.97 9.11 -4.43
N SER A 139 -20.21 9.55 -4.65
CA SER A 139 -20.55 10.97 -4.75
C SER A 139 -20.26 11.74 -3.45
N ASN A 140 -20.22 11.05 -2.31
CA ASN A 140 -19.91 11.64 -1.01
C ASN A 140 -18.40 11.78 -0.78
N LEU A 141 -17.55 11.17 -1.63
CA LEU A 141 -16.10 11.22 -1.53
C LEU A 141 -15.50 12.14 -2.59
N VAL A 142 -15.55 13.44 -2.32
CA VAL A 142 -15.04 14.47 -3.24
C VAL A 142 -13.53 14.64 -3.14
N ALA A 143 -12.96 14.47 -1.94
CA ALA A 143 -11.54 14.62 -1.67
C ALA A 143 -11.09 13.70 -0.54
N LEU A 144 -9.78 13.52 -0.40
CA LEU A 144 -9.18 12.93 0.80
C LEU A 144 -9.32 13.90 1.97
N PRO A 145 -9.39 13.39 3.22
CA PRO A 145 -9.34 14.25 4.39
C PRO A 145 -8.00 14.99 4.48
N GLU A 146 -7.99 16.08 5.22
CA GLU A 146 -6.74 16.69 5.66
C GLU A 146 -6.08 15.80 6.71
N TYR A 147 -4.78 15.58 6.56
CA TYR A 147 -4.00 14.72 7.43
C TYR A 147 -3.23 15.56 8.45
N ASP A 148 -3.27 15.15 9.73
CA ASP A 148 -2.54 15.82 10.83
C ASP A 148 -1.05 16.00 10.50
N LYS A 149 -0.46 15.00 9.85
CA LYS A 149 0.94 15.03 9.42
C LYS A 149 1.12 14.38 8.07
N LEU A 150 1.71 15.14 7.15
CA LEU A 150 2.16 14.68 5.84
C LEU A 150 3.68 14.54 5.86
N CYS A 151 4.18 13.33 5.60
CA CYS A 151 5.61 13.04 5.62
C CYS A 151 6.11 12.69 4.23
N ASP A 152 6.82 13.61 3.60
CA ASP A 152 7.26 13.45 2.22
C ASP A 152 8.48 12.52 2.09
N PHE A 153 8.51 11.76 0.99
CA PHE A 153 9.70 11.04 0.54
C PHE A 153 9.72 10.93 -0.98
N ILE A 154 10.88 10.56 -1.51
CA ILE A 154 11.10 10.35 -2.94
C ILE A 154 11.44 8.88 -3.16
N SER A 155 10.58 8.16 -3.89
CA SER A 155 10.78 6.73 -4.10
C SER A 155 11.92 6.39 -5.06
N SER A 156 12.31 7.27 -5.99
CA SER A 156 13.54 7.08 -6.79
C SER A 156 14.78 7.03 -5.90
N ASP A 157 14.90 7.92 -4.91
CA ASP A 157 16.03 7.94 -3.99
C ASP A 157 16.17 6.62 -3.22
N LEU A 158 15.03 5.98 -2.90
CA LEU A 158 14.99 4.68 -2.26
C LEU A 158 15.36 3.55 -3.24
N LEU A 159 14.87 3.59 -4.48
CA LEU A 159 15.11 2.56 -5.49
C LEU A 159 16.58 2.41 -5.88
N ASP A 160 17.37 3.47 -5.74
CA ASP A 160 18.81 3.47 -6.00
C ASP A 160 19.64 2.85 -4.85
N GLN A 161 18.97 2.35 -3.81
CA GLN A 161 19.60 1.81 -2.61
C GLN A 161 19.22 0.35 -2.37
N TYR A 162 20.07 -0.37 -1.64
CA TYR A 162 19.71 -1.67 -1.10
C TYR A 162 18.82 -1.46 0.12
N ILE A 163 17.54 -1.76 -0.03
CA ILE A 163 16.57 -1.57 1.04
C ILE A 163 16.32 -2.89 1.73
N ARG A 164 16.54 -2.94 3.04
CA ARG A 164 16.26 -4.10 3.90
C ARG A 164 15.01 -3.85 4.73
N CYS A 165 14.14 -4.84 4.77
CA CYS A 165 12.94 -4.86 5.60
C CYS A 165 12.84 -6.22 6.27
N TRP A 166 12.56 -6.22 7.57
CA TRP A 166 12.19 -7.42 8.29
C TRP A 166 10.91 -8.01 7.68
N PHE A 167 10.94 -9.29 7.32
CA PHE A 167 9.82 -9.93 6.63
C PHE A 167 9.04 -10.85 7.57
N ASN A 168 9.74 -11.79 8.19
CA ASN A 168 9.21 -12.69 9.21
C ASN A 168 10.32 -13.08 10.19
N ASN A 169 10.06 -14.03 11.09
CA ASN A 169 11.03 -14.49 12.08
C ASN A 169 12.29 -15.10 11.46
N GLU A 170 12.21 -15.64 10.25
CA GLU A 170 13.29 -16.38 9.59
C GLU A 170 14.13 -15.49 8.66
N PHE A 171 13.49 -14.55 7.95
CA PHE A 171 14.11 -13.81 6.87
C PHE A 171 13.82 -12.30 6.92
N SER A 172 14.77 -11.54 6.39
CA SER A 172 14.62 -10.17 5.91
C SER A 172 14.52 -10.18 4.39
N LEU A 173 13.71 -9.29 3.84
CA LEU A 173 13.67 -9.02 2.40
C LEU A 173 14.62 -7.86 2.09
N VAL A 174 15.41 -8.00 1.03
CA VAL A 174 16.30 -6.95 0.52
C VAL A 174 15.96 -6.64 -0.92
N THR A 175 15.67 -5.37 -1.24
CA THR A 175 15.56 -4.92 -2.63
C THR A 175 16.94 -4.68 -3.21
N ILE A 176 17.08 -4.95 -4.50
CA ILE A 176 18.33 -4.82 -5.25
C ILE A 176 18.13 -3.68 -6.26
N PRO A 177 18.91 -2.59 -6.16
CA PRO A 177 18.91 -1.53 -7.18
C PRO A 177 19.37 -2.09 -8.53
N ASP A 178 18.84 -1.54 -9.63
CA ASP A 178 19.28 -1.81 -11.01
C ASP A 178 19.14 -3.24 -11.57
N ASP A 179 18.28 -4.10 -11.02
CA ASP A 179 18.07 -5.41 -11.68
C ASP A 179 17.18 -5.32 -12.94
N ARG A 180 17.85 -5.32 -14.11
CA ARG A 180 17.27 -5.37 -15.45
C ARG A 180 16.63 -6.74 -15.80
N ASN A 181 16.80 -7.76 -14.96
CA ASN A 181 16.37 -9.15 -15.23
C ASN A 181 15.14 -9.63 -14.44
N GLY A 182 14.49 -8.76 -13.67
CA GLY A 182 13.17 -9.02 -13.07
C GLY A 182 13.17 -9.64 -11.66
N GLN A 183 14.33 -9.89 -11.04
CA GLN A 183 14.46 -10.31 -9.63
C GLN A 183 15.13 -9.21 -8.79
N ASN A 184 14.46 -8.07 -8.69
CA ASN A 184 14.94 -6.93 -7.92
C ASN A 184 14.79 -7.08 -6.38
N TRP A 185 14.77 -8.30 -5.86
CA TRP A 185 14.76 -8.59 -4.43
C TRP A 185 15.31 -9.98 -4.11
N CYS A 186 15.78 -10.17 -2.87
CA CYS A 186 16.18 -11.46 -2.32
C CYS A 186 15.79 -11.60 -0.84
N LEU A 187 15.87 -12.82 -0.30
CA LEU A 187 15.73 -13.11 1.12
C LEU A 187 17.09 -13.31 1.76
N ILE A 188 17.28 -12.75 2.94
CA ILE A 188 18.47 -12.96 3.76
C ILE A 188 18.02 -13.47 5.14
N PRO A 189 18.59 -14.57 5.65
CA PRO A 189 18.27 -15.06 6.99
C PRO A 189 18.48 -13.99 8.07
N ASN A 190 17.60 -13.94 9.05
CA ASN A 190 17.79 -13.17 10.26
C ASN A 190 18.85 -13.90 11.11
N LYS A 191 20.07 -13.39 11.11
CA LYS A 191 21.13 -13.86 12.02
C LYS A 191 20.98 -13.23 13.39
#